data_AF-A0A925DWF0-F1
#
_entry.id   AF-A0A925DWF0-F1
#
_cell.length_a   1.000
_cell.length_b   1.000
_cell.length_c   1.000
_cell.angle_alpha   90.00
_cell.angle_beta   90.00
_cell.angle_gamma   90.00
#
_symmetry.space_group_name_H-M   'P 1'
#
loop_
_entity.id
_entity.type
_entity.pdbx_description
1 polymer ?
#
loop_
_entity_poly.entity_id
_entity_poly.type
_entity_poly.pdbx_seq_one_letter_code
_entity_poly.pdbx_strand_id
1 'polypeptide(L)'
;MKLLLIIICTCFLWVQSSAQTPDTAVATGQVTFLRNNSVVDFKYNKVFMDKTFLCKIGEHRYFVKDVPVGKHTFTVQFNGKKAKEGAEKLFIEIKAGEKYFVDVIFQDKWPIPNLYCIELAASSALRVLPSLKLSTRCDEKAH
;
A
#
# COMPACT_ATOMS: atom_id res chain seq x y z
N MET A 1 -67.30 -10.56 27.85
CA MET A 1 -66.37 -10.99 28.90
C MET A 1 -65.13 -11.56 28.22
N LYS A 2 -64.00 -10.86 28.37
CA LYS A 2 -62.59 -11.31 28.37
C LYS A 2 -62.18 -12.38 27.32
N LEU A 3 -61.43 -11.99 26.29
CA LEU A 3 -59.96 -11.97 26.29
C LEU A 3 -59.36 -13.38 26.17
N LEU A 4 -58.95 -13.76 24.95
CA LEU A 4 -57.68 -14.46 24.78
C LEU A 4 -57.08 -14.10 23.41
N LEU A 5 -56.18 -13.11 23.44
CA LEU A 5 -55.07 -12.96 22.51
C LEU A 5 -54.19 -14.22 22.58
N ILE A 6 -53.55 -14.61 21.47
CA ILE A 6 -52.09 -14.85 21.37
C ILE A 6 -51.74 -15.17 19.89
N ILE A 7 -51.23 -14.12 19.22
CA ILE A 7 -50.02 -14.07 18.39
C ILE A 7 -49.86 -15.19 17.35
N ILE A 8 -50.37 -14.94 16.15
CA ILE A 8 -50.00 -15.66 14.93
C ILE A 8 -48.58 -15.24 14.53
N CYS A 9 -47.70 -16.22 14.64
CA CYS A 9 -46.30 -16.29 14.24
C CYS A 9 -45.97 -15.47 12.98
N THR A 10 -45.39 -14.28 13.17
CA THR A 10 -44.72 -13.49 12.14
C THR A 10 -43.39 -14.16 11.76
N CYS A 11 -43.45 -15.27 11.03
CA CYS A 11 -42.30 -15.77 10.27
C CYS A 11 -42.19 -15.01 8.95
N PHE A 12 -42.01 -13.69 9.01
CA PHE A 12 -41.37 -12.98 7.91
C PHE A 12 -39.89 -13.30 7.99
N LEU A 13 -39.50 -14.41 7.36
CA LEU A 13 -38.11 -14.74 7.09
C LEU A 13 -37.57 -13.66 6.15
N TRP A 14 -36.84 -12.72 6.72
CA TRP A 14 -35.95 -11.85 5.98
C TRP A 14 -34.91 -12.73 5.30
N VAL A 15 -35.13 -13.04 4.03
CA VAL A 15 -34.09 -13.58 3.15
C VAL A 15 -33.07 -12.47 2.97
N GLN A 16 -32.04 -12.45 3.83
CA GLN A 16 -30.82 -11.71 3.55
C GLN A 16 -30.10 -12.42 2.40
N SER A 17 -30.43 -12.00 1.18
CA SER A 17 -29.65 -12.33 0.00
C SER A 17 -28.29 -11.64 0.14
N SER A 18 -27.32 -12.35 0.70
CA SER A 18 -25.93 -11.94 0.66
C SER A 18 -25.44 -12.18 -0.76
N ALA A 19 -25.48 -11.15 -1.61
CA ALA A 19 -24.80 -11.19 -2.90
C ALA A 19 -23.28 -11.22 -2.64
N GLN A 20 -22.74 -12.42 -2.42
CA GLN A 20 -21.31 -12.65 -2.55
C GLN A 20 -21.02 -12.68 -4.06
N THR A 21 -20.61 -11.54 -4.60
CA THR A 21 -19.98 -11.52 -5.92
C THR A 21 -18.80 -12.50 -5.89
N PRO A 22 -18.67 -13.42 -6.85
CA PRO A 22 -17.52 -14.30 -6.91
C PRO A 22 -16.26 -13.43 -6.99
N ASP A 23 -15.30 -13.71 -6.10
CA ASP A 23 -13.96 -13.13 -6.14
C ASP A 23 -13.38 -13.41 -7.53
N THR A 24 -13.56 -12.44 -8.42
CA THR A 24 -12.89 -12.47 -9.71
C THR A 24 -11.45 -12.18 -9.37
N ALA A 25 -10.59 -13.20 -9.39
CA ALA A 25 -9.18 -13.03 -9.07
C ALA A 25 -8.61 -11.96 -9.99
N VAL A 26 -8.45 -10.75 -9.46
CA VAL A 26 -7.93 -9.61 -10.22
C VAL A 26 -6.49 -9.95 -10.54
N ALA A 27 -6.11 -9.93 -11.82
CA ALA A 27 -4.74 -10.14 -12.20
C ALA A 27 -3.85 -9.09 -11.52
N THR A 28 -2.75 -9.53 -10.92
CA THR A 28 -1.81 -8.66 -10.19
C THR A 28 -0.38 -8.84 -10.70
N GLY A 29 0.41 -7.78 -10.53
CA GLY A 29 1.87 -7.85 -10.51
C GLY A 29 2.37 -7.62 -9.08
N GLN A 30 3.63 -7.93 -8.83
CA GLN A 30 4.24 -7.79 -7.51
C GLN A 30 5.18 -6.58 -7.48
N VAL A 31 4.98 -5.67 -6.53
CA VAL A 31 5.86 -4.51 -6.33
C VAL A 31 6.58 -4.63 -4.99
N THR A 32 7.90 -4.63 -5.03
CA THR A 32 8.76 -4.62 -3.85
C THR A 32 9.32 -3.24 -3.63
N PHE A 33 8.90 -2.59 -2.55
CA PHE A 33 9.46 -1.31 -2.13
C PHE A 33 10.62 -1.55 -1.18
N LEU A 34 11.73 -0.86 -1.41
CA LEU A 34 12.94 -0.97 -0.61
C LEU A 34 13.45 0.42 -0.23
N ARG A 35 14.13 0.49 0.91
CA ARG A 35 14.78 1.70 1.40
C ARG A 35 16.09 1.28 2.06
N ASN A 36 17.20 1.58 1.39
CA ASN A 36 18.54 1.20 1.83
C ASN A 36 19.45 2.39 2.16
N ASN A 37 19.09 3.59 1.70
CA ASN A 37 19.93 4.77 1.82
C ASN A 37 19.21 5.87 2.59
N SER A 38 19.59 6.09 3.84
CA SER A 38 19.56 7.44 4.40
C SER A 38 20.71 7.68 5.38
N VAL A 39 21.33 8.86 5.24
CA VAL A 39 22.34 9.41 6.17
C VAL A 39 21.67 9.94 7.46
N VAL A 40 20.33 9.93 7.50
CA VAL A 40 19.52 10.57 8.53
C VAL A 40 18.43 9.60 8.98
N ASP A 41 18.41 9.26 10.27
CA ASP A 41 17.49 8.27 10.86
C ASP A 41 16.04 8.81 10.94
N PHE A 42 15.38 8.96 9.79
CA PHE A 42 13.96 9.25 9.73
C PHE A 42 13.17 7.97 10.02
N LYS A 43 12.46 7.95 11.16
CA LYS A 43 11.72 6.79 11.68
C LYS A 43 10.98 6.01 10.59
N TYR A 44 10.06 6.64 9.85
CA TYR A 44 9.27 5.98 8.79
C TYR A 44 8.75 6.99 7.76
N ASN A 45 8.78 6.61 6.48
CA ASN A 45 8.12 7.33 5.38
C ASN A 45 6.84 6.61 4.98
N LYS A 46 5.85 7.35 4.47
CA LYS A 46 4.60 6.77 3.98
C LYS A 46 4.64 6.65 2.46
N VAL A 47 4.41 5.44 1.96
CA VAL A 47 4.25 5.14 0.54
C VAL A 47 2.77 5.17 0.20
N PHE A 48 2.45 5.78 -0.94
CA PHE A 48 1.10 5.87 -1.48
C PHE A 48 1.05 5.27 -2.88
N MET A 49 -0.07 4.64 -3.20
CA MET A 49 -0.44 4.21 -4.54
C MET A 49 -1.74 4.91 -4.92
N ASP A 50 -1.75 5.62 -6.04
CA ASP A 50 -2.93 6.36 -6.53
C ASP A 50 -3.56 7.24 -5.46
N LYS A 51 -2.70 7.98 -4.75
CA LYS A 51 -3.03 8.85 -3.61
C LYS A 51 -3.56 8.15 -2.36
N THR A 52 -3.65 6.82 -2.36
CA THR A 52 -4.09 5.99 -1.25
C THR A 52 -2.89 5.46 -0.47
N PHE A 53 -2.95 5.49 0.86
CA PHE A 53 -1.88 4.99 1.71
C PHE A 53 -1.68 3.48 1.49
N LEU A 54 -0.42 3.07 1.27
CA LEU A 54 -0.06 1.68 0.99
C LEU A 54 0.66 1.03 2.18
N CYS A 55 1.76 1.63 2.64
CA CYS A 55 2.52 1.14 3.78
C CYS A 55 3.50 2.19 4.33
N LYS A 56 3.98 1.99 5.55
CA LYS A 56 5.12 2.73 6.11
C LYS A 56 6.42 1.97 5.85
N ILE A 57 7.46 2.68 5.43
CA ILE A 57 8.80 2.13 5.19
C ILE A 57 9.86 2.88 6.00
N GLY A 58 10.54 2.14 6.86
CA GLY A 58 11.66 2.63 7.67
C GLY A 58 12.99 2.44 6.94
N GLU A 59 14.07 2.92 7.55
CA GLU A 59 15.42 2.71 7.03
C GLU A 59 15.84 1.24 7.08
N HIS A 60 16.64 0.80 6.09
CA HIS A 60 17.05 -0.60 5.90
C HIS A 60 15.88 -1.60 5.92
N ARG A 61 14.75 -1.21 5.32
CA ARG A 61 13.56 -2.07 5.22
C ARG A 61 13.04 -2.21 3.81
N TYR A 62 12.28 -3.27 3.61
CA TYR A 62 11.50 -3.50 2.39
C TYR A 62 10.10 -3.99 2.73
N PHE A 63 9.16 -3.86 1.79
CA PHE A 63 7.88 -4.54 1.85
C PHE A 63 7.40 -4.91 0.44
N VAL A 64 6.51 -5.89 0.37
CA VAL A 64 5.99 -6.42 -0.90
C VAL A 64 4.49 -6.22 -0.94
N LYS A 65 3.97 -5.82 -2.10
CA LYS A 65 2.54 -5.69 -2.35
C LYS A 65 2.17 -6.26 -3.71
N ASP A 66 1.08 -7.02 -3.73
CA ASP A 66 0.41 -7.34 -4.98
C ASP A 66 -0.41 -6.13 -5.41
N VAL A 67 -0.19 -5.68 -6.64
CA VAL A 67 -0.79 -4.49 -7.21
C VAL A 67 -1.62 -4.92 -8.43
N PRO A 68 -2.85 -4.44 -8.59
CA PRO A 68 -3.65 -4.73 -9.78
C PRO A 68 -2.90 -4.40 -11.07
N VAL A 69 -3.22 -5.11 -12.16
CA VAL A 69 -2.72 -4.73 -13.48
C VAL A 69 -3.23 -3.35 -13.88
N GLY A 70 -2.36 -2.57 -14.52
CA GLY A 70 -2.69 -1.22 -14.96
C GLY A 70 -1.60 -0.20 -14.68
N LYS A 71 -1.91 1.06 -15.01
CA LYS A 71 -1.01 2.18 -14.76
C LYS A 71 -1.27 2.73 -13.37
N HIS A 72 -0.25 2.68 -12.53
CA HIS A 72 -0.31 3.16 -11.16
C HIS A 72 0.71 4.26 -10.90
N THR A 73 0.35 5.15 -9.98
CA THR A 73 1.22 6.20 -9.47
C THR A 73 1.69 5.88 -8.07
N PHE A 74 2.99 5.93 -7.85
CA PHE A 74 3.60 5.77 -6.55
C PHE A 74 4.21 7.08 -6.09
N THR A 75 3.93 7.45 -4.85
CA THR A 75 4.55 8.61 -4.20
C THR A 75 4.98 8.27 -2.79
N VAL A 76 5.86 9.08 -2.24
CA VAL A 76 6.35 8.93 -0.88
C VAL A 76 6.44 10.30 -0.21
N GLN A 77 6.19 10.34 1.09
CA GLN A 77 6.34 11.54 1.91
C GLN A 77 6.65 11.20 3.37
N PHE A 78 7.28 12.13 4.08
CA PHE A 78 7.64 11.96 5.50
C PHE A 78 6.43 11.73 6.41
N ASN A 79 5.35 12.51 6.22
CA ASN A 79 4.16 12.44 7.07
C ASN A 79 2.91 12.97 6.35
N GLY A 80 1.74 12.85 6.98
CA GLY A 80 0.43 13.23 6.44
C GLY A 80 -0.46 12.02 6.18
N LYS A 81 -1.79 12.22 6.13
CA LYS A 81 -2.76 11.14 5.85
C LYS A 81 -3.05 10.96 4.36
N LYS A 82 -2.90 12.03 3.59
CA LYS A 82 -3.16 12.07 2.14
C LYS A 82 -1.86 12.30 1.40
N ALA A 83 -1.76 11.75 0.19
CA ALA A 83 -0.66 12.04 -0.72
C ALA A 83 -0.63 13.55 -1.02
N LYS A 84 0.54 14.18 -0.88
CA LYS A 84 0.76 15.57 -1.25
C LYS A 84 0.69 15.73 -2.76
N GLU A 85 0.05 16.79 -3.25
CA GLU A 85 -0.09 17.03 -4.69
C GLU A 85 1.26 17.28 -5.39
N GLY A 86 2.17 17.98 -4.71
CA GLY A 86 3.52 18.26 -5.20
C GLY A 86 4.56 17.17 -4.90
N ALA A 87 4.15 15.99 -4.40
CA ALA A 87 5.08 14.87 -4.27
C ALA A 87 5.49 14.34 -5.65
N GLU A 88 6.77 13.99 -5.80
CA GLU A 88 7.28 13.38 -7.03
C GLU A 88 6.60 12.03 -7.27
N LYS A 89 6.16 11.81 -8.52
CA LYS A 89 5.37 10.65 -8.92
C LYS A 89 6.20 9.72 -9.77
N LEU A 90 6.31 8.48 -9.33
CA LEU A 90 6.78 7.37 -10.16
C LEU A 90 5.56 6.73 -10.83
N PHE A 91 5.60 6.59 -12.15
CA PHE A 91 4.56 5.90 -12.93
C PHE A 91 5.08 4.53 -13.33
N ILE A 92 4.32 3.48 -13.05
CA ILE A 92 4.65 2.13 -13.46
C ILE A 92 3.41 1.49 -14.11
N GLU A 93 3.61 0.85 -15.26
CA GLU A 93 2.61 -0.01 -15.89
C GLU A 93 2.81 -1.44 -15.38
N ILE A 94 1.94 -1.85 -14.45
CA ILE A 94 1.95 -3.15 -13.81
C ILE A 94 1.31 -4.19 -14.74
N LYS A 95 2.08 -5.23 -15.06
CA LYS A 95 1.66 -6.38 -15.85
C LYS A 95 1.46 -7.61 -14.97
N ALA A 96 0.59 -8.51 -15.40
CA ALA A 96 0.26 -9.71 -14.65
C ALA A 96 1.50 -10.61 -14.46
N GLY A 97 1.76 -11.04 -13.22
CA GLY A 97 2.86 -11.95 -12.88
C GLY A 97 4.27 -11.33 -12.90
N GLU A 98 4.41 -10.08 -13.36
CA GLU A 98 5.69 -9.37 -13.39
C GLU A 98 6.09 -8.85 -11.99
N LYS A 99 7.40 -8.64 -11.80
CA LYS A 99 7.98 -8.13 -10.56
C LYS A 99 8.65 -6.80 -10.78
N TYR A 100 8.31 -5.84 -9.94
CA TYR A 100 8.85 -4.48 -9.96
C TYR A 100 9.55 -4.20 -8.64
N PHE A 101 10.65 -3.45 -8.70
CA PHE A 101 11.41 -3.04 -7.54
C PHE A 101 11.46 -1.52 -7.49
N VAL A 102 11.10 -0.94 -6.36
CA VAL A 102 11.00 0.51 -6.19
C VAL A 102 11.87 0.93 -5.01
N ASP A 103 12.90 1.71 -5.25
CA ASP A 103 13.70 2.32 -4.20
C ASP A 103 13.07 3.63 -3.72
N VAL A 104 13.12 3.85 -2.41
CA VAL A 104 12.68 5.08 -1.76
C VAL A 104 13.93 5.88 -1.39
N ILE A 105 14.17 6.96 -2.13
CA ILE A 105 15.39 7.77 -2.00
C ILE A 105 15.10 9.03 -1.22
N PHE A 106 15.91 9.25 -0.18
CA PHE A 106 16.02 10.55 0.48
C PHE A 106 17.18 11.33 -0.14
N GLN A 107 16.88 12.55 -0.59
CA GLN A 107 17.89 13.48 -1.10
C GLN A 107 17.89 14.74 -0.23
N ASP A 108 18.97 14.93 0.50
CA ASP A 108 19.20 16.14 1.28
C ASP A 108 19.52 17.29 0.32
N LYS A 109 18.50 18.07 -0.03
CA LYS A 109 18.60 19.29 -0.84
C LYS A 109 18.29 20.47 0.06
N TRP A 110 19.18 21.46 0.09
CA TRP A 110 18.88 22.75 0.69
C TRP A 110 18.02 23.59 -0.27
N PRO A 111 16.91 24.23 0.15
CA PRO A 111 16.39 24.37 1.52
C PRO A 111 15.33 23.32 1.92
N ILE A 112 14.87 22.44 1.01
CA ILE A 112 13.81 21.46 1.29
C ILE A 112 14.29 20.05 0.89
N PRO A 113 14.37 19.10 1.85
CA PRO A 113 14.73 17.73 1.52
C PRO A 113 13.68 17.10 0.61
N ASN A 114 14.14 16.36 -0.40
CA ASN A 114 13.27 15.66 -1.33
C ASN A 114 13.20 14.18 -0.99
N LEU A 115 12.01 13.59 -1.18
CA LEU A 115 11.77 12.16 -1.01
C LEU A 115 10.97 11.68 -2.21
N TYR A 116 11.52 10.70 -2.93
CA TYR A 116 10.93 10.24 -4.18
C TYR A 116 11.18 8.74 -4.39
N CYS A 117 10.45 8.17 -5.33
CA CYS A 117 10.55 6.76 -5.72
C CYS A 117 11.29 6.65 -7.04
N ILE A 118 12.16 5.64 -7.18
CA ILE A 118 12.72 5.25 -8.48
C ILE A 118 12.48 3.76 -8.72
N GLU A 119 12.27 3.39 -9.98
CA GLU A 119 12.29 1.98 -10.35
C GLU A 119 13.73 1.47 -10.41
N LEU A 120 13.95 0.28 -9.86
CA LEU A 120 15.23 -0.43 -9.90
C LEU A 120 15.17 -1.63 -10.83
N ALA A 121 16.27 -1.84 -11.54
CA ALA A 121 16.51 -3.12 -12.19
C ALA A 121 16.55 -4.26 -11.16
N ALA A 122 16.01 -5.42 -11.52
CA ALA A 122 15.97 -6.59 -10.65
C ALA A 122 17.36 -6.99 -10.13
N SER A 123 18.40 -6.90 -10.97
CA SER A 123 19.78 -7.20 -10.57
C SER A 123 20.31 -6.28 -9.46
N SER A 124 19.96 -4.99 -9.48
CA SER A 124 20.31 -4.03 -8.42
C SER A 124 19.55 -4.31 -7.15
N ALA A 125 18.24 -4.56 -7.25
CA ALA A 125 17.40 -4.85 -6.10
C ALA A 125 17.84 -6.13 -5.38
N LEU A 126 18.14 -7.20 -6.12
CA LEU A 126 18.58 -8.49 -5.55
C LEU A 126 19.93 -8.42 -4.82
N ARG A 127 20.79 -7.45 -5.14
CA ARG A 127 22.04 -7.22 -4.40
C ARG A 127 21.81 -6.60 -3.03
N VAL A 128 20.77 -5.77 -2.91
CA VAL A 128 20.48 -4.99 -1.70
C VAL A 128 19.46 -5.70 -0.80
N LEU A 129 18.50 -6.42 -1.38
CA LEU A 129 17.42 -7.09 -0.64
C LEU A 129 17.91 -7.92 0.58
N PRO A 130 19.02 -8.69 0.50
CA PRO A 130 19.51 -9.50 1.62
C PRO A 130 19.94 -8.70 2.85
N SER A 131 20.30 -7.42 2.69
CA SER A 131 20.66 -6.55 3.82
C SER A 131 19.46 -5.88 4.49
N LEU A 132 18.27 -5.99 3.89
CA LEU A 132 17.06 -5.30 4.34
C LEU A 132 16.17 -6.20 5.19
N LYS A 133 15.45 -5.59 6.13
CA LYS A 133 14.47 -6.27 6.97
C LYS A 133 13.05 -6.04 6.46
N LEU A 134 12.21 -7.08 6.49
CA LEU A 134 10.80 -6.92 6.13
C LEU A 134 10.12 -5.89 7.05
N SER A 135 9.34 -4.99 6.46
CA SER A 135 8.47 -4.04 7.16
C SER A 135 7.07 -4.63 7.27
N THR A 136 6.52 -4.62 8.48
CA THR A 136 5.14 -5.06 8.76
C THR A 136 4.20 -3.89 9.02
N ARG A 137 4.67 -2.63 8.90
CA ARG A 137 3.91 -1.43 9.26
C ARG A 137 3.04 -0.92 8.11
N CYS A 138 2.11 -1.74 7.65
CA CYS A 138 1.16 -1.32 6.61
C CYS A 138 -0.19 -0.83 7.16
N ASP A 139 -0.30 -0.69 8.49
CA ASP A 139 -1.46 -0.08 9.13
C ASP A 139 -1.29 1.43 9.25
N GLU A 140 -2.35 2.17 8.92
CA GLU A 140 -2.33 3.64 9.00
C GLU A 140 -2.08 4.12 10.45
N LYS A 141 -2.58 3.36 11.44
CA LYS A 141 -2.64 3.68 12.88
C LYS A 141 -1.38 3.36 13.69
N ALA A 142 -0.31 2.81 13.11
CA ALA A 142 0.88 2.46 13.91
C ALA A 142 1.56 3.73 14.46
N HIS A 143 1.27 4.06 15.72
CA HIS A 143 1.88 5.13 16.51
C HIS A 143 3.30 4.76 16.95
#